data_AF-A0A420W222-F1
#
_entry.id   AF-A0A420W222-F1
#
_cell.length_a   1.000
_cell.length_b   1.000
_cell.length_c   1.000
_cell.angle_alpha   90.00
_cell.angle_beta   90.00
_cell.angle_gamma   90.00
#
_symmetry.space_group_name_H-M   'P 1'
#
loop_
_entity.id
_entity.type
_entity.pdbx_description
1 polymer ?
#
loop_
_entity_poly.entity_id
_entity_poly.type
_entity_poly.pdbx_seq_one_letter_code
_entity_poly.pdbx_strand_id
1 'polypeptide(L)' 'MFEQIIDWRGKPLCLRVDNGPEFTSHHFELWCKDQGIAIQFIQPGKPMQNGYIERFNRSYRKEIWMLIYFSTCQK' A
#
# COMPACT_ATOMS: atom_id res chain seq x y z
N MET A 1 -8.66 -8.44 1.84
CA MET A 1 -7.24 -8.09 1.63
C MET A 1 -6.61 -7.54 2.91
N PHE A 2 -7.12 -6.44 3.49
CA PHE A 2 -6.57 -5.89 4.74
C PHE A 2 -6.64 -6.84 5.93
N GLU A 3 -7.72 -7.61 6.06
CA GLU A 3 -7.86 -8.61 7.15
C GLU A 3 -6.76 -9.68 7.13
N GLN A 4 -6.38 -10.16 5.94
CA GLN A 4 -5.28 -11.15 5.81
C GLN A 4 -3.94 -10.56 6.25
N ILE A 5 -3.70 -9.28 5.98
CA ILE A 5 -2.48 -8.60 6.41
C ILE A 5 -2.48 -8.42 7.93
N ILE A 6 -3.64 -8.06 8.52
CA ILE A 6 -3.79 -7.94 9.97
C ILE A 6 -3.59 -9.29 10.66
N ASP A 7 -4.11 -10.37 10.10
CA ASP A 7 -3.90 -11.72 10.63
C ASP A 7 -2.41 -12.11 10.61
N TRP A 8 -1.72 -11.78 9.52
CA TRP A 8 -0.32 -12.17 9.34
C TRP A 8 0.69 -11.27 10.08
N ARG A 9 0.41 -9.98 10.22
CA ARG A 9 1.34 -8.96 10.75
C ARG A 9 0.87 -8.33 12.07
N GLY A 10 -0.38 -8.56 12.48
CA GLY A 10 -1.05 -7.86 13.56
C GLY A 10 -1.68 -6.54 13.10
N LYS A 11 -2.58 -6.01 13.93
CA LYS A 11 -3.31 -4.76 13.65
C LYS A 11 -2.40 -3.54 13.87
N PRO A 12 -2.17 -2.68 12.86
CA PRO A 12 -1.39 -1.46 13.04
C PRO A 12 -2.18 -0.41 13.83
N LEU A 13 -1.47 0.45 14.54
CA LEU A 13 -2.06 1.61 15.24
C LEU A 13 -2.39 2.76 14.28
N CYS A 14 -1.62 2.90 13.21
CA CYS A 14 -1.76 3.96 12.22
C CYS A 14 -1.37 3.47 10.82
N LEU A 15 -2.14 3.87 9.82
CA LEU A 15 -1.89 3.64 8.40
C LEU A 15 -1.55 4.96 7.73
N ARG A 16 -0.37 5.03 7.10
CA ARG A 16 -0.02 6.14 6.23
C ARG A 16 -0.41 5.80 4.79
N VAL A 17 -1.23 6.66 4.20
CA VAL A 17 -1.75 6.47 2.83
C VAL A 17 -1.47 7.72 1.98
N ASP A 18 -1.36 7.51 0.67
CA ASP A 18 -1.35 8.64 -0.25
C ASP A 18 -2.75 9.24 -0.41
N ASN A 19 -2.86 10.33 -1.15
CA ASN A 19 -4.15 10.96 -1.46
C ASN A 19 -4.83 10.34 -2.69
N GLY A 20 -4.52 9.07 -2.99
CA GLY A 20 -5.14 8.34 -4.08
C GLY A 20 -6.62 8.09 -3.79
N PRO A 21 -7.50 8.16 -4.82
CA PRO A 21 -8.95 8.00 -4.65
C PRO A 21 -9.34 6.62 -4.07
N GLU A 22 -8.45 5.63 -4.18
CA GLU A 22 -8.61 4.30 -3.60
C GLU A 22 -8.65 4.35 -2.06
N PHE A 23 -7.90 5.28 -1.45
CA PHE A 23 -7.81 5.47 0.00
C PHE A 23 -8.66 6.63 0.52
N THR A 24 -9.17 7.49 -0.37
CA THR A 24 -10.11 8.57 -0.03
C THR A 24 -11.58 8.10 -0.02
N SER A 25 -11.83 6.80 -0.21
CA SER A 25 -13.19 6.27 -0.21
C SER A 25 -13.80 6.26 1.21
N HIS A 26 -15.07 6.65 1.31
CA HIS A 26 -15.79 6.67 2.59
C HIS A 26 -15.84 5.29 3.27
N HIS A 27 -15.92 4.22 2.46
CA HIS A 27 -15.87 2.84 2.95
C HIS A 27 -14.55 2.51 3.65
N PHE A 28 -13.42 3.00 3.13
CA PHE A 28 -12.10 2.78 3.74
C PHE A 28 -11.96 3.51 5.08
N GLU A 29 -12.44 4.76 5.16
CA GLU A 29 -12.47 5.51 6.41
C GLU A 29 -13.33 4.83 7.48
N LEU A 30 -14.53 4.37 7.11
CA LEU A 30 -15.41 3.65 8.01
C LEU A 30 -14.77 2.34 8.51
N TRP A 31 -14.13 1.59 7.62
CA TRP A 31 -13.43 0.36 7.99
C TRP A 31 -12.28 0.65 8.96
N CYS A 32 -11.44 1.65 8.70
CA CYS A 32 -10.35 2.01 9.63
C CYS A 32 -10.90 2.46 10.99
N LYS A 33 -12.01 3.21 11.01
CA LYS A 33 -12.66 3.65 12.25
C LYS A 33 -13.19 2.47 13.06
N ASP A 34 -13.87 1.52 12.42
CA ASP A 34 -14.36 0.29 13.06
C ASP A 34 -13.21 -0.55 13.63
N GLN A 35 -12.13 -0.66 12.87
CA GLN A 35 -10.92 -1.35 13.30
C GLN A 35 -10.09 -0.54 14.32
N GLY A 36 -10.44 0.71 14.64
CA GLY A 36 -9.68 1.57 15.55
C GLY A 36 -8.27 1.89 15.06
N ILE A 37 -8.08 1.99 13.74
CA ILE A 37 -6.81 2.31 13.07
C ILE A 37 -6.84 3.78 12.67
N ALA A 38 -5.82 4.55 13.06
CA ALA A 38 -5.70 5.94 12.63
C ALA A 38 -5.25 6.01 11.15
N ILE A 39 -5.86 6.89 10.35
CA ILE A 39 -5.40 7.15 8.98
C ILE A 39 -4.59 8.45 8.98
N GLN A 40 -3.41 8.42 8.34
CA GLN A 40 -2.56 9.58 8.13
C GLN A 40 -2.27 9.75 6.64
N PHE A 41 -2.90 10.75 6.03
CA PHE A 41 -2.62 11.14 4.66
C PHE A 41 -1.25 11.82 4.54
N ILE A 42 -0.57 11.61 3.42
CA ILE A 42 0.64 12.36 3.08
C ILE A 42 0.32 13.86 2.91
N GLN A 43 1.24 14.72 3.33
CA GLN A 43 1.05 16.15 3.16
C GLN A 43 1.15 16.52 1.67
N PRO A 44 0.23 17.35 1.14
CA PRO A 44 0.33 17.84 -0.22
C PRO A 44 1.66 18.60 -0.40
N GLY A 45 2.38 18.28 -1.48
CA GLY A 45 3.69 18.86 -1.77
C GLY A 45 4.87 18.21 -1.04
N LYS A 46 4.68 17.12 -0.27
CA LYS A 46 5.77 16.35 0.36
C LYS A 46 5.83 14.89 -0.12
N PRO A 47 6.17 14.65 -1.41
CA PRO A 47 6.27 13.30 -1.96
C PRO A 47 7.32 12.42 -1.24
N MET A 48 8.31 13.03 -0.60
CA MET A 48 9.31 12.29 0.19
C MET A 48 8.71 11.45 1.33
N GLN A 49 7.54 11.82 1.87
CA GLN A 49 6.86 11.02 2.90
C GLN A 49 6.38 9.66 2.37
N ASN A 50 6.22 9.54 1.05
CA ASN A 50 5.85 8.32 0.35
C ASN A 50 7.05 7.56 -0.24
N GLY A 51 8.27 8.12 -0.16
CA GLY A 51 9.43 7.62 -0.89
C GLY A 51 9.83 6.18 -0.53
N TYR A 52 9.55 5.73 0.69
CA TYR A 52 9.79 4.34 1.09
C TYR A 52 8.89 3.37 0.31
N ILE A 53 7.58 3.64 0.27
CA ILE A 53 6.62 2.77 -0.41
C ILE A 53 6.84 2.81 -1.92
N GLU A 54 7.19 3.96 -2.49
CA GLU A 54 7.48 4.11 -3.91
C GLU A 54 8.74 3.32 -4.32
N ARG A 55 9.78 3.35 -3.48
CA ARG A 55 10.99 2.54 -3.71
C ARG A 55 10.68 1.06 -3.64
N PHE A 56 9.91 0.63 -2.63
CA PHE A 56 9.48 -0.76 -2.50
C PHE A 56 8.68 -1.21 -3.74
N ASN A 57 7.68 -0.43 -4.14
CA ASN A 57 6.85 -0.74 -5.30
C ASN A 57 7.66 -0.80 -6.60
N ARG A 58 8.66 0.08 -6.76
CA ARG A 58 9.58 0.05 -7.90
C ARG A 58 10.39 -1.26 -7.93
N SER A 59 10.99 -1.65 -6.81
CA SER A 59 11.74 -2.90 -6.71
C SER A 59 10.86 -4.11 -6.98
N TYR A 60 9.70 -4.18 -6.33
CA TYR A 60 8.73 -5.26 -6.49
C TYR A 60 8.27 -5.42 -7.94
N ARG A 61 7.90 -4.31 -8.60
CA ARG A 61 7.54 -4.34 -10.02
C ARG A 61 8.69 -4.84 -10.88
N LYS A 62 9.92 -4.37 -10.65
CA LYS A 62 11.08 -4.81 -11.43
C LYS A 62 11.32 -6.32 -11.33
N GLU A 63 11.25 -6.86 -10.11
CA GLU A 63 11.40 -8.31 -9.85
C GLU A 63 10.31 -9.11 -10.58
N ILE A 64 9.04 -8.69 -10.48
CA ILE A 64 7.93 -9.35 -11.16
C ILE A 64 8.06 -9.28 -12.68
N TRP A 65 8.38 -8.10 -13.22
CA TRP A 65 8.59 -7.92 -14.65
C TRP A 65 9.69 -8.86 -15.17
N MET A 66 10.78 -9.00 -14.42
CA MET A 66 11.86 -9.92 -14.75
C MET A 66 11.35 -11.37 -14.76
N LEU A 67 10.66 -11.82 -13.71
CA LEU A 67 10.09 -13.17 -13.64
C LEU A 67 9.14 -13.47 -14.80
N ILE A 68 8.24 -12.53 -15.12
CA ILE A 68 7.30 -12.68 -16.24
C ILE A 68 8.07 -12.79 -17.56
N TYR A 69 9.02 -11.89 -17.81
CA TYR A 69 9.82 -11.91 -19.03
C TYR A 69 10.54 -13.25 -19.23
N PHE A 70 11.20 -13.77 -18.19
CA PHE A 70 11.85 -15.09 -18.25
C PHE A 70 10.85 -16.23 -18.49
N SER A 71 9.69 -16.20 -17.83
CA SER A 71 8.65 -17.22 -18.06
C SER A 71 8.05 -17.17 -19.47
N THR A 72 8.12 -16.02 -20.15
CA THR A 72 7.56 -15.83 -21.50
C THR A 72 8.58 -16.15 -22.60
N CYS A 73 9.87 -15.92 -22.36
CA CYS A 73 10.96 -16.22 -23.30
C CYS A 73 11.40 -17.69 -23.31
N GLN A 74 10.88 -18.54 -22.40
CA GLN A 74 11.10 -20.00 -22.42
C GLN A 74 10.08 -20.77 -23.29
N LYS A 75 9.44 -20.12 -24.27
CA LYS A 75 8.60 -20.77 -25.28
C LYS A 75 9.19 -20.63 -26.67
#